data_AF-A0A359DDI1-F1
#
_entry.id   AF-A0A359DDI1-F1
#
_cell.length_a   1.000
_cell.length_b   1.000
_cell.length_c   1.000
_cell.angle_alpha   90.00
_cell.angle_beta   90.00
_cell.angle_gamma   90.00
#
_symmetry.space_group_name_H-M   'P 1'
#
loop_
_entity.id
_entity.type
_entity.pdbx_description
1 polymer ?
#
loop_
_entity_poly.entity_id
_entity_poly.type
_entity_poly.pdbx_seq_one_letter_code
_entity_poly.pdbx_strand_id
1 'polypeptide(L)'
;MESSADRARLLIKKIGPKKLSQLSDTDYSRWLNVSKGAVRVSTEEVDVLVRAFPHYALWIASGQVIPESGQTSPDYDEANRNLSSPNAG
;
A
#
# COMPACT_ATOMS: atom_id res chain seq x y z
N MET A 1 3.38 12.43 -9.20
CA MET A 1 3.09 11.11 -8.62
C MET A 1 1.66 11.15 -8.10
N GLU A 2 0.79 10.18 -8.30
CA GLU A 2 0.91 8.87 -8.96
C GLU A 2 -0.49 8.24 -8.80
N SER A 3 -1.01 7.62 -9.86
CA SER A 3 -2.39 7.14 -9.90
C SER A 3 -2.70 6.18 -8.73
N SER A 4 -3.97 5.88 -8.48
CA SER A 4 -4.33 4.85 -7.49
C SER A 4 -3.62 3.51 -7.78
N ALA A 5 -3.34 3.21 -9.04
CA ALA A 5 -2.57 2.04 -9.44
C ALA A 5 -1.10 2.09 -8.98
N ASP A 6 -0.46 3.25 -9.02
CA ASP A 6 0.93 3.41 -8.59
C ASP A 6 1.05 3.27 -7.07
N ARG A 7 0.11 3.86 -6.32
CA ARG A 7 0.00 3.70 -4.86
C ARG A 7 -0.25 2.24 -4.48
N ALA A 8 -1.12 1.54 -5.20
CA ALA A 8 -1.32 0.11 -5.02
C ALA A 8 -0.04 -0.68 -5.28
N ARG A 9 0.70 -0.40 -6.36
CA ARG A 9 1.97 -1.07 -6.67
C ARG A 9 3.04 -0.85 -5.60
N LEU A 10 3.10 0.33 -4.99
CA LEU A 10 3.97 0.61 -3.86
C LEU A 10 3.68 -0.35 -2.69
N LEU A 11 2.41 -0.50 -2.32
CA LEU A 11 2.02 -1.41 -1.24
C LEU A 11 2.29 -2.88 -1.58
N ILE A 12 2.04 -3.29 -2.84
CA ILE A 12 2.35 -4.65 -3.31
C ILE A 12 3.85 -4.95 -3.17
N LYS A 13 4.71 -4.00 -3.49
CA LYS A 13 6.17 -4.12 -3.30
C LYS A 13 6.55 -4.18 -1.82
N LYS A 14 5.88 -3.40 -0.97
CA LYS A 14 6.14 -3.36 0.48
C LYS A 14 5.76 -4.66 1.20
N ILE A 15 4.64 -5.27 0.83
CA ILE A 15 4.13 -6.51 1.46
C ILE A 15 4.69 -7.79 0.81
N GLY A 16 4.95 -7.75 -0.49
CA GLY A 16 5.43 -8.88 -1.29
C GLY A 16 4.30 -9.69 -1.97
N PRO A 17 4.46 -10.06 -3.27
CA PRO A 17 3.46 -10.85 -4.00
C PRO A 17 3.08 -12.19 -3.36
N LYS A 18 4.03 -12.88 -2.72
CA LYS A 18 3.81 -14.16 -2.03
C LYS A 18 2.84 -14.03 -0.86
N LYS A 19 2.95 -12.94 -0.09
CA LYS A 19 2.08 -12.71 1.06
C LYS A 19 0.68 -12.36 0.61
N LEU A 20 0.54 -11.56 -0.45
CA LEU A 20 -0.76 -11.22 -1.01
C LEU A 20 -1.50 -12.42 -1.60
N SER A 21 -0.80 -13.34 -2.27
CA SER A 21 -1.42 -14.58 -2.76
C SER A 21 -1.86 -15.53 -1.65
N GLN A 22 -1.38 -15.35 -0.41
CA GLN A 22 -1.85 -16.11 0.75
C GLN A 22 -3.03 -15.43 1.46
N LEU A 23 -3.22 -14.13 1.23
CA LEU A 23 -4.28 -13.31 1.83
C LEU A 23 -5.48 -13.13 0.90
N SER A 24 -5.42 -13.67 -0.32
CA SER A 24 -6.42 -13.52 -1.37
C SER A 24 -6.49 -14.77 -2.23
N ASP A 25 -7.58 -14.92 -2.98
CA ASP A 25 -7.72 -15.95 -4.01
C ASP A 25 -6.95 -15.61 -5.31
N THR A 26 -6.13 -14.55 -5.30
CA THR A 26 -5.36 -14.10 -6.45
C THR A 26 -3.98 -14.74 -6.50
N ASP A 27 -3.61 -15.32 -7.64
CA ASP A 27 -2.33 -16.01 -7.84
C ASP A 27 -1.10 -15.14 -7.61
N TYR A 28 -0.01 -15.78 -7.16
CA TYR A 28 1.30 -15.15 -7.02
C TYR A 28 1.78 -14.48 -8.32
N SER A 29 1.62 -15.15 -9.46
CA SER A 29 2.04 -14.64 -10.76
C SER A 29 1.29 -13.35 -11.14
N ARG A 30 0.01 -13.25 -10.75
CA ARG A 30 -0.80 -12.05 -10.95
C ARG A 30 -0.24 -10.89 -10.13
N TRP A 31 -0.01 -11.09 -8.84
CA TRP A 31 0.60 -10.08 -7.97
C TRP A 31 2.00 -9.65 -8.43
N LEU A 32 2.80 -10.58 -8.94
CA LEU A 32 4.12 -10.28 -9.51
C LEU A 32 4.01 -9.39 -10.75
N ASN A 33 3.09 -9.70 -11.66
CA ASN A 33 2.86 -8.92 -12.87
C ASN A 33 2.31 -7.53 -12.56
N VAL A 34 1.38 -7.42 -11.60
CA VAL A 34 0.86 -6.12 -11.14
C VAL A 34 1.98 -5.28 -10.54
N SER A 35 2.81 -5.86 -9.67
CA SER A 35 3.96 -5.19 -9.03
C SER A 35 4.97 -4.63 -10.03
N LYS A 36 5.28 -5.38 -11.09
CA LYS A 36 6.15 -4.97 -12.19
C LYS A 36 5.50 -3.97 -13.13
N GLY A 37 4.20 -3.81 -13.02
CA GLY A 37 3.40 -2.96 -13.89
C GLY A 37 3.16 -3.51 -15.30
N ALA A 38 3.42 -4.80 -15.51
CA ALA A 38 3.11 -5.51 -16.74
C ALA A 38 1.60 -5.58 -17.01
N VAL A 39 0.78 -5.48 -15.95
CA VAL A 39 -0.68 -5.46 -16.02
C VAL A 39 -1.27 -4.31 -15.20
N ARG A 40 -2.51 -3.92 -15.53
CA ARG A 40 -3.28 -2.94 -14.75
C ARG A 40 -3.72 -3.53 -13.42
N VAL A 41 -3.77 -2.67 -12.40
CA VAL A 41 -4.36 -2.96 -11.09
C VAL A 41 -5.88 -2.96 -11.25
N SER A 42 -6.55 -4.05 -10.85
CA SER A 42 -8.01 -4.13 -10.83
C SER A 42 -8.54 -3.73 -9.45
N THR A 43 -9.85 -3.58 -9.35
CA THR A 43 -10.52 -3.27 -8.07
C THR A 43 -10.34 -4.37 -7.04
N GLU A 44 -10.26 -5.64 -7.45
CA GLU A 44 -10.01 -6.77 -6.54
C GLU A 44 -8.66 -6.66 -5.83
N GLU A 45 -7.58 -6.31 -6.55
CA GLU A 45 -6.29 -6.10 -5.90
C GLU A 45 -6.33 -4.91 -4.93
N VAL A 46 -7.10 -3.85 -5.25
CA VAL A 46 -7.30 -2.71 -4.34
C VAL A 46 -8.03 -3.14 -3.08
N ASP A 47 -9.09 -3.96 -3.19
CA ASP A 47 -9.84 -4.50 -2.06
C ASP A 47 -8.93 -5.29 -1.10
N VAL A 48 -8.08 -6.16 -1.64
CA VAL A 48 -7.11 -6.92 -0.85
C VAL A 48 -6.13 -5.99 -0.13
N LEU A 49 -5.65 -4.95 -0.82
CA LEU A 49 -4.74 -3.97 -0.22
C LEU A 49 -5.40 -3.14 0.88
N VAL A 50 -6.66 -2.73 0.70
CA VAL A 50 -7.43 -2.01 1.72
C VAL A 50 -7.66 -2.90 2.95
N ARG A 51 -7.93 -4.19 2.77
CA ARG A 51 -8.04 -5.14 3.89
C ARG A 51 -6.71 -5.36 4.61
N ALA A 52 -5.60 -5.42 3.87
CA ALA A 52 -4.26 -5.56 4.44
C ALA A 52 -3.77 -4.28 5.14
N PHE A 53 -4.20 -3.11 4.66
CA PHE A 53 -3.81 -1.79 5.15
C PHE A 53 -5.04 -0.87 5.30
N PRO A 54 -5.90 -1.10 6.29
CA PRO A 54 -7.13 -0.31 6.46
C PRO A 54 -6.86 1.17 6.74
N HIS A 55 -5.73 1.46 7.39
CA HIS A 55 -5.26 2.83 7.64
C HIS A 55 -4.85 3.57 6.37
N TYR A 56 -4.59 2.87 5.27
CA TYR A 56 -4.19 3.49 4.00
C TYR A 56 -5.34 3.59 3.00
N ALA A 57 -6.58 3.24 3.37
CA ALA A 57 -7.70 3.15 2.43
C ALA A 57 -7.95 4.47 1.67
N LEU A 58 -8.04 5.59 2.39
CA LEU A 58 -8.19 6.91 1.80
C LEU A 58 -6.99 7.27 0.92
N TRP A 59 -5.78 6.95 1.40
CA TRP A 59 -4.55 7.22 0.68
C TRP A 59 -4.43 6.38 -0.59
N ILE A 60 -4.89 5.13 -0.64
CA ILE A 60 -4.89 4.28 -1.85
C ILE A 60 -5.88 4.80 -2.90
N ALA A 61 -7.04 5.30 -2.47
CA ALA A 61 -8.07 5.80 -3.37
C ALA A 61 -7.75 7.22 -3.89
N SER A 62 -7.56 8.17 -2.98
CA SER A 62 -7.48 9.61 -3.28
C SER A 62 -6.07 10.21 -3.23
N GLY A 63 -5.18 9.61 -2.44
CA GLY A 63 -3.83 10.12 -2.20
C GLY A 63 -3.80 11.10 -1.03
N GLN A 64 -4.97 11.39 -0.47
CA GLN A 64 -5.12 12.21 0.72
C GLN A 64 -4.87 11.37 1.98
N VAL A 65 -4.47 12.06 3.04
CA VAL A 65 -4.29 11.50 4.38
C VAL A 65 -5.10 12.35 5.36
N ILE A 66 -5.69 11.69 6.35
CA ILE A 66 -6.40 12.31 7.48
C ILE A 66 -5.91 11.58 8.75
N PRO A 67 -4.71 11.94 9.27
CA PRO A 67 -4.10 11.25 10.40
C PRO A 67 -4.97 11.27 11.67
N GLU A 68 -5.73 12.34 11.88
CA GLU A 68 -6.69 12.48 12.97
C GLU A 68 -7.79 11.40 12.98
N SER A 69 -8.13 10.87 11.81
CA SER A 69 -9.10 9.76 11.64
C SER A 69 -8.40 8.41 11.45
N GLY A 70 -7.09 8.33 11.71
CA GLY A 70 -6.29 7.11 11.53
C GLY A 70 -6.11 6.71 10.07
N GLN A 71 -6.32 7.63 9.12
CA GLN A 71 -6.08 7.42 7.69
C GLN A 71 -4.75 8.05 7.28
N THR A 72 -3.71 7.26 7.13
CA THR A 72 -2.34 7.72 6.91
C THR A 72 -1.79 7.22 5.57
N SER A 73 -0.50 7.43 5.34
CA SER A 73 0.23 6.92 4.18
C SER A 73 1.55 6.29 4.63
N PRO A 74 2.14 5.39 3.83
CA PRO A 74 3.45 4.82 4.12
C PRO A 74 4.54 5.86 4.38
N ASP A 75 4.49 6.99 3.67
CA ASP A 75 5.43 8.11 3.80
C ASP A 75 5.21 8.88 5.11
N TYR A 76 3.93 9.15 5.45
CA TYR A 76 3.58 9.78 6.73
C TYR A 76 4.02 8.93 7.93
N ASP A 77 3.77 7.63 7.89
CA ASP A 77 4.19 6.69 8.94
C ASP A 77 5.72 6.60 9.07
N GLU A 78 6.45 6.65 7.95
CA GLU A 78 7.91 6.66 7.95
C GLU A 78 8.48 7.97 8.53
N ALA A 79 7.92 9.12 8.13
CA ALA A 79 8.30 10.42 8.68
C ALA A 79 8.01 10.50 10.19
N ASN A 80 6.83 10.06 10.62
CA ASN A 80 6.44 10.07 12.03
C ASN A 80 7.31 9.14 12.89
N ARG A 81 7.73 7.99 12.34
CA ARG A 81 8.67 7.09 13.01
C ARG A 81 10.05 7.73 13.19
N ASN A 82 10.56 8.42 12.17
CA ASN A 82 11.87 9.09 12.24
C ASN A 82 11.88 10.26 13.24
N LEU A 83 10.77 11.00 13.37
CA LEU A 83 10.63 12.07 14.38
C LEU A 83 10.60 11.53 15.82
N SER A 84 10.07 10.33 16.01
CA SER A 84 9.99 9.67 17.34
C SER A 84 11.34 9.07 17.79
N SER A 85 12.34 9.03 16.91
CA SER A 85 13.71 8.59 17.21
C SER A 85 14.66 9.79 17.17
N PRO A 86 14.72 10.63 18.22
CA PRO A 86 15.82 11.57 18.34
C PRO A 86 17.10 10.75 18.52
N ASN A 87 17.93 10.69 17.47
CA ASN A 87 19.36 10.44 17.66
C ASN A 87 19.92 11.69 18.36
N ALA A 88 19.71 11.74 19.68
CA ALA A 88 20.45 12.60 20.59
C ALA A 88 21.65 11.77 21.07
N GLY A 89 22.80 12.01 20.45
CA GLY A 89 24.06 11.33 20.78
C GLY A 89 25.11 11.53 19.70
#